data_AF-A0A2D6SWW0-F1
#
_entry.id   AF-A0A2D6SWW0-F1
#
_cell.length_a   1.000
_cell.length_b   1.000
_cell.length_c   1.000
_cell.angle_alpha   90.00
_cell.angle_beta   90.00
_cell.angle_gamma   90.00
#
_symmetry.space_group_name_H-M   'P 1'
#
loop_
_entity.id
_entity.type
_entity.pdbx_description
1 polymer ?
#
loop_
_entity_poly.entity_id
_entity_poly.type
_entity_poly.pdbx_seq_one_letter_code
_entity_poly.pdbx_strand_id
1 'polypeptide(L)'
;MPADRTPYQQKVIRRYYENRSQIDEQRLAELVTNLYLAEGKKREKLWKTAEETMERLNVPPTRVAHVVKTADPAILAEVVKDLQSGAIKP
;
A
#
# COMPACT_ATOMS: atom_id res chain seq x y z
N MET A 1 31.77 -1.68 13.85
CA MET A 1 32.00 -2.52 12.66
C MET A 1 30.69 -2.60 11.88
N PRO A 2 30.56 -2.00 10.69
CA PRO A 2 29.32 -2.11 9.92
C PRO A 2 29.20 -3.54 9.38
N ALA A 3 27.99 -4.11 9.46
CA ALA A 3 27.74 -5.47 9.00
C ALA A 3 27.89 -5.53 7.46
N ASP A 4 28.99 -6.11 6.99
CA ASP A 4 29.24 -6.42 5.59
C ASP A 4 28.21 -7.45 5.10
N ARG A 5 27.07 -6.96 4.60
CA ARG A 5 26.05 -7.82 3.98
C ARG A 5 26.58 -8.25 2.62
N THR A 6 26.91 -9.53 2.48
CA THR A 6 27.39 -10.10 1.22
C THR A 6 26.38 -9.82 0.09
N PRO A 7 26.82 -9.69 -1.19
CA PRO A 7 25.93 -9.39 -2.32
C PRO A 7 24.72 -10.33 -2.42
N TYR A 8 24.88 -11.57 -1.98
CA TYR A 8 23.81 -12.57 -1.87
C TYR A 8 22.77 -12.22 -0.80
N GLN A 9 23.20 -11.82 0.41
CA GLN A 9 22.29 -11.39 1.48
C GLN A 9 21.50 -10.13 1.09
N GLN A 10 22.16 -9.17 0.41
CA GLN A 10 21.47 -7.98 -0.12
C GLN A 10 20.39 -8.36 -1.13
N LYS A 11 20.67 -9.30 -2.05
CA LYS A 11 19.71 -9.77 -3.06
C LYS A 11 18.48 -10.46 -2.44
N VAL A 12 18.68 -11.26 -1.39
CA VAL A 12 17.59 -11.94 -0.67
C VAL A 12 16.73 -10.93 0.09
N ILE A 13 17.34 -9.95 0.76
CA ILE A 13 16.63 -8.87 1.46
C ILE A 13 15.80 -8.06 0.46
N ARG A 14 16.41 -7.69 -0.68
CA ARG A 14 15.73 -6.92 -1.73
C ARG A 14 14.53 -7.67 -2.32
N ARG A 15 14.70 -8.95 -2.66
CA ARG A 15 13.59 -9.83 -3.09
C ARG A 15 12.48 -9.96 -2.06
N TYR A 16 12.84 -10.02 -0.77
CA TYR A 16 11.85 -10.11 0.30
C TYR A 16 10.97 -8.85 0.36
N TYR A 17 11.57 -7.66 0.21
CA TYR A 17 10.82 -6.39 0.19
C TYR A 17 10.07 -6.15 -1.14
N GLU A 18 10.61 -6.57 -2.27
CA GLU A 18 9.94 -6.51 -3.59
C GLU A 18 8.70 -7.42 -3.65
N ASN A 19 8.81 -8.66 -3.18
CA ASN A 19 7.64 -9.53 -3.04
C ASN A 19 6.65 -8.99 -1.98
N ARG A 20 7.23 -8.36 -0.95
CA ARG A 20 6.60 -7.51 0.06
C ARG A 20 5.52 -6.59 -0.51
N SER A 21 6.02 -5.60 -1.24
CA SER A 21 5.24 -4.53 -1.85
C SER A 21 4.26 -5.07 -2.87
N GLN A 22 4.64 -6.06 -3.68
CA GLN A 22 3.74 -6.62 -4.68
C GLN A 22 2.47 -7.23 -4.06
N ILE A 23 2.59 -7.93 -2.92
CA ILE A 23 1.45 -8.46 -2.18
C ILE A 23 0.59 -7.32 -1.63
N ASP A 24 1.22 -6.28 -1.10
CA ASP A 24 0.53 -5.15 -0.51
C ASP A 24 -0.19 -4.28 -1.55
N GLU A 25 0.38 -4.09 -2.73
CA GLU A 25 -0.25 -3.43 -3.88
C GLU A 25 -1.50 -4.21 -4.33
N GLN A 26 -1.38 -5.53 -4.45
CA GLN A 26 -2.51 -6.39 -4.83
C GLN A 26 -3.62 -6.34 -3.77
N ARG A 27 -3.26 -6.38 -2.49
CA ARG A 27 -4.20 -6.22 -1.37
C ARG A 27 -4.87 -4.85 -1.38
N LEU A 28 -4.15 -3.78 -1.72
CA LEU A 28 -4.72 -2.44 -1.81
C LEU A 28 -5.76 -2.35 -2.95
N ALA A 29 -5.49 -3.00 -4.09
CA ALA A 29 -6.45 -3.12 -5.19
C ALA A 29 -7.72 -3.89 -4.77
N GLU A 30 -7.59 -4.97 -4.00
CA GLU A 30 -8.74 -5.70 -3.46
C GLU A 30 -9.55 -4.84 -2.47
N LEU A 31 -8.88 -4.02 -1.64
CA LEU A 31 -9.54 -3.12 -0.70
C LEU A 31 -10.40 -2.07 -1.42
N VAL A 32 -9.96 -1.55 -2.56
CA VAL A 32 -10.76 -0.64 -3.40
C VAL A 32 -12.11 -1.28 -3.76
N THR A 33 -12.08 -2.48 -4.34
CA THR A 33 -13.29 -3.21 -4.73
C THR A 33 -14.18 -3.51 -3.52
N ASN A 34 -13.58 -3.95 -2.41
CA ASN A 34 -14.32 -4.24 -1.18
C ASN A 34 -14.98 -2.98 -0.58
N LEU A 35 -14.32 -1.82 -0.69
CA LEU A 35 -14.86 -0.54 -0.22
C LEU A 35 -16.07 -0.08 -1.04
N TYR A 36 -16.14 -0.38 -2.34
CA TYR A 36 -17.35 -0.11 -3.13
C TYR A 36 -18.56 -0.93 -2.68
N LEU A 37 -18.34 -2.12 -2.12
CA LEU A 37 -19.40 -3.05 -1.71
C LEU A 37 -19.72 -3.01 -0.21
N ALA A 38 -18.92 -2.30 0.58
CA ALA A 38 -19.03 -2.30 2.04
C ALA A 38 -19.62 -0.98 2.57
N GLU A 39 -20.47 -1.13 3.57
CA GLU A 39 -21.13 -0.03 4.28
C GLU A 39 -20.97 -0.15 5.80
N GLY A 40 -21.26 0.94 6.52
CA GLY A 40 -21.23 1.02 7.97
C GLY A 40 -19.89 0.58 8.59
N LYS A 41 -19.96 -0.16 9.70
CA LYS A 41 -18.77 -0.60 10.47
C LYS A 41 -17.78 -1.43 9.65
N LYS A 42 -18.22 -2.14 8.61
CA LYS A 42 -17.34 -2.94 7.75
C LYS A 42 -16.48 -2.01 6.89
N ARG A 43 -17.07 -0.94 6.36
CA ARG A 43 -16.37 0.08 5.55
C ARG A 43 -15.26 0.77 6.36
N GLU A 44 -15.54 1.13 7.61
CA GLU A 44 -14.55 1.74 8.51
C GLU A 44 -13.33 0.84 8.74
N LYS A 45 -13.55 -0.46 8.98
CA LYS A 45 -12.46 -1.44 9.14
C LYS A 45 -11.63 -1.59 7.87
N LEU A 46 -12.26 -1.57 6.70
CA LEU A 46 -11.57 -1.63 5.41
C LEU A 46 -10.73 -0.38 5.18
N TRP A 47 -11.25 0.81 5.53
CA TRP A 47 -10.48 2.06 5.44
C TRP A 47 -9.25 2.06 6.34
N LYS A 48 -9.39 1.58 7.58
CA LYS A 48 -8.24 1.41 8.47
C LYS A 48 -7.19 0.45 7.89
N THR A 49 -7.64 -0.64 7.28
CA THR A 49 -6.73 -1.60 6.62
C THR A 49 -6.05 -0.98 5.38
N ALA A 50 -6.77 -0.12 4.64
CA ALA A 50 -6.23 0.59 3.49
C ALA A 50 -5.17 1.60 3.92
N GLU A 51 -5.41 2.36 4.99
CA GLU A 51 -4.45 3.28 5.61
C GLU A 51 -3.15 2.56 5.99
N GLU A 52 -3.23 1.50 6.81
CA GLU A 52 -2.07 0.70 7.23
C GLU A 52 -1.30 0.09 6.04
N THR A 53 -2.01 -0.27 4.96
CA THR A 53 -1.39 -0.84 3.75
C THR A 53 -0.69 0.25 2.93
N MET A 54 -1.28 1.44 2.79
CA MET A 54 -0.64 2.58 2.13
C MET A 54 0.62 3.03 2.88
N GLU A 55 0.60 3.04 4.21
CA GLU A 55 1.79 3.34 5.04
C GLU A 55 2.91 2.32 4.81
N ARG A 56 2.57 1.02 4.75
CA ARG A 56 3.54 -0.05 4.47
C ARG A 56 4.15 0.04 3.07
N LEU A 57 3.41 0.60 2.12
CA LEU A 57 3.84 0.90 0.76
C LEU A 57 4.55 2.26 0.64
N ASN A 58 4.88 2.91 1.76
CA ASN A 58 5.54 4.22 1.80
C ASN A 58 4.82 5.30 0.96
N VAL A 59 3.49 5.21 0.84
CA VAL A 59 2.68 6.26 0.21
C VAL A 59 2.84 7.54 1.02
N PRO A 60 3.02 8.72 0.39
CA PRO A 60 3.18 9.97 1.12
C PRO A 60 2.04 10.21 2.10
N PRO A 61 2.32 10.59 3.37
CA PRO A 61 1.30 10.70 4.42
C PRO A 61 0.25 11.77 4.10
N THR A 62 0.61 12.82 3.36
CA THR A 62 -0.33 13.82 2.84
C THR A 62 -1.37 13.21 1.92
N ARG A 63 -0.97 12.22 1.12
CA ARG A 63 -1.84 11.50 0.19
C ARG A 63 -2.74 10.51 0.93
N VAL A 64 -2.18 9.78 1.89
CA VAL A 64 -2.94 8.90 2.80
C VAL A 64 -4.03 9.69 3.54
N ALA A 65 -3.66 10.81 4.16
CA ALA A 65 -4.60 11.66 4.86
C ALA A 65 -5.71 12.20 3.94
N HIS A 66 -5.38 12.59 2.70
CA HIS A 66 -6.37 13.04 1.73
C HIS A 66 -7.35 11.92 1.35
N VAL A 67 -6.86 10.70 1.11
CA VAL A 67 -7.68 9.53 0.78
C VAL A 67 -8.62 9.18 1.94
N VAL A 68 -8.09 9.05 3.15
CA VAL A 68 -8.87 8.68 4.35
C VAL A 68 -9.90 9.76 4.69
N LYS A 69 -9.52 11.05 4.61
CA LYS A 69 -10.43 12.17 4.87
C LYS A 69 -11.59 12.22 3.88
N THR A 70 -11.33 11.93 2.60
CA THR A 70 -12.36 11.96 1.57
C THR A 70 -13.22 10.69 1.61
N ALA A 71 -12.69 9.59 2.17
CA ALA A 71 -13.36 8.29 2.28
C ALA A 71 -13.96 7.79 0.96
N ASP A 72 -13.32 8.17 -0.15
CA ASP A 72 -13.73 7.88 -1.52
C ASP A 72 -12.87 6.75 -2.12
N PRO A 73 -13.46 5.59 -2.44
CA PRO A 73 -12.75 4.46 -3.03
C PRO A 73 -12.15 4.79 -4.41
N ALA A 74 -12.68 5.79 -5.14
CA ALA A 74 -12.12 6.23 -6.42
C ALA A 74 -10.73 6.85 -6.24
N ILE A 75 -10.53 7.64 -5.19
CA ILE A 75 -9.22 8.25 -4.89
C ILE A 75 -8.22 7.17 -4.47
N LEU A 76 -8.66 6.16 -3.72
CA LEU A 76 -7.80 5.01 -3.40
C LEU A 76 -7.40 4.23 -4.66
N ALA A 77 -8.30 4.09 -5.65
CA ALA A 77 -8.00 3.43 -6.92
C ALA A 77 -6.89 4.18 -7.71
N GLU A 78 -6.90 5.51 -7.70
CA GLU A 78 -5.82 6.30 -8.32
C GLU A 78 -4.48 6.09 -7.59
N VAL A 79 -4.47 5.94 -6.26
CA VAL A 79 -3.25 5.61 -5.51
C VAL A 79 -2.71 4.23 -5.91
N VAL A 80 -3.58 3.23 -6.06
CA VAL A 80 -3.20 1.88 -6.53
C VAL A 80 -2.58 1.96 -7.93
N LYS A 81 -3.18 2.72 -8.85
CA LYS A 81 -2.67 2.92 -10.20
C LYS A 81 -1.29 3.61 -10.22
N ASP A 82 -1.08 4.57 -9.33
CA ASP A 82 0.20 5.26 -9.20
C ASP A 82 1.31 4.37 -8.60
N LEU A 83 0.96 3.46 -7.71
CA LEU A 83 1.87 2.42 -7.22
C LEU A 83 2.23 1.44 -8.35
N GLN A 84 1.23 0.92 -9.07
CA GLN A 84 1.44 -0.04 -10.17
C GLN A 84 2.22 0.54 -11.36
N SER A 85 2.06 1.83 -11.63
CA SER A 85 2.83 2.53 -12.66
C SER A 85 4.26 2.91 -12.22
N GLY A 86 4.59 2.70 -10.94
CA GLY A 86 5.89 3.04 -10.36
C GLY A 86 6.10 4.54 -10.13
N ALA A 87 5.03 5.34 -10.20
CA ALA A 87 5.06 6.75 -9.83
C ALA A 87 5.26 6.94 -8.32
N ILE A 88 4.79 5.98 -7.52
CA ILE A 88 5.12 5.83 -6.11
C ILE A 88 5.97 4.58 -5.98
N LYS A 89 7.24 4.73 -5.60
CA LYS A 89 8.11 3.60 -5.28
C LYS A 89 8.07 3.36 -3.77
N PRO A 90 7.56 2.19 -3.32
CA PRO A 90 7.68 1.77 -1.94
C PRO A 90 9.14 1.54 -1.53
#